data_AF-A0A849FRW7-F1
#
_entry.id   AF-A0A849FRW7-F1
#
_cell.length_a   1.000
_cell.length_b   1.000
_cell.length_c   1.000
_cell.angle_alpha   90.00
_cell.angle_beta   90.00
_cell.angle_gamma   90.00
#
_symmetry.space_group_name_H-M   'P 1'
#
loop_
_entity.id
_entity.type
_entity.pdbx_description
1 polymer ?
#
loop_
_entity_poly.entity_id
_entity_poly.type
_entity_poly.pdbx_seq_one_letter_code
_entity_poly.pdbx_strand_id
1 'polypeptide(L)'
;MLDGLGLAETTPGPLILVTQFVGYLAAFREGGFWMGLGGGFVALWATFIPCFLWIFAGAPYIEWIGAQPRLKGAFSAITAAVVGVILNLSIWFALHVFFSDVARVLWGPLTVWMPDPTSLDLRVLALSALCAMLLLRLRLALGWVLLISACCAGLFDLVTVPLPT
;
A
#
# COMPACT_ATOMS: atom_id res chain seq x y z
N MET A 1 11.72 0.32 -5.36
CA MET A 1 10.33 0.40 -5.87
C MET A 1 9.32 -0.07 -4.82
N LEU A 2 9.63 -1.12 -4.03
CA LEU A 2 8.78 -1.57 -2.91
C LEU A 2 8.56 -0.51 -1.82
N ASP A 3 9.59 0.25 -1.43
CA ASP A 3 9.44 1.29 -0.40
C ASP A 3 8.46 2.40 -0.81
N GLY A 4 8.47 2.80 -2.09
CA GLY A 4 7.55 3.78 -2.63
C GLY A 4 6.11 3.28 -2.71
N LEU A 5 5.90 1.97 -2.87
CA LEU A 5 4.58 1.35 -2.81
C LEU A 5 4.11 1.24 -1.35
N GLY A 6 4.99 0.79 -0.43
CA GLY A 6 4.68 0.66 0.99
C GLY A 6 4.33 2.00 1.65
N LEU A 7 5.06 3.08 1.33
CA LEU A 7 4.76 4.42 1.84
C LEU A 7 3.41 4.94 1.31
N ALA A 8 3.07 4.59 0.07
CA ALA A 8 1.82 4.99 -0.55
C ALA A 8 0.60 4.17 -0.02
N GLU A 9 0.77 2.89 0.35
CA GLU A 9 -0.26 2.00 0.90
C GLU A 9 -0.50 2.16 2.42
N THR A 10 0.33 2.92 3.13
CA THR A 10 0.12 3.21 4.58
C THR A 10 -1.05 4.15 4.87
N THR A 11 -1.68 4.69 3.83
CA THR A 11 -3.00 5.33 3.87
C THR A 11 -3.86 4.70 2.76
N PRO A 12 -5.20 4.64 2.87
CA PRO A 12 -6.06 4.01 1.86
C PRO A 12 -6.11 4.72 0.49
N GLY A 13 -5.06 5.46 0.09
CA GLY A 13 -4.98 6.21 -1.17
C GLY A 13 -3.55 6.39 -1.74
N PRO A 14 -2.81 5.32 -2.07
CA PRO A 14 -1.54 5.41 -2.78
C PRO A 14 -1.68 6.02 -4.17
N LEU A 15 -2.61 5.46 -4.95
CA LEU A 15 -2.77 5.80 -6.37
C LEU A 15 -3.17 7.26 -6.55
N ILE A 16 -4.02 7.78 -5.66
CA ILE A 16 -4.53 9.15 -5.79
C ILE A 16 -3.44 10.20 -5.52
N LEU A 17 -2.57 9.97 -4.53
CA LEU A 17 -1.48 10.89 -4.22
C LEU A 17 -0.42 10.86 -5.33
N VAL A 18 -0.16 9.68 -5.90
CA VAL A 18 0.75 9.56 -7.06
C VAL A 18 0.16 10.24 -8.29
N THR A 19 -1.12 10.04 -8.63
CA THR A 19 -1.73 10.69 -9.80
C THR A 19 -1.80 12.21 -9.64
N GLN A 20 -2.12 12.71 -8.44
CA GLN A 20 -2.07 14.14 -8.14
C GLN A 20 -0.65 14.71 -8.30
N PHE A 21 0.37 14.01 -7.77
CA PHE A 21 1.76 14.44 -7.88
C PHE A 21 2.26 14.43 -9.33
N VAL A 22 1.92 13.40 -10.10
CA VAL A 22 2.23 13.32 -11.54
C VAL A 22 1.51 14.44 -12.30
N GLY A 23 0.24 14.71 -12.00
CA GLY A 23 -0.51 15.83 -12.57
C GLY A 23 0.12 17.19 -12.25
N TYR A 24 0.58 17.37 -11.01
CA TYR A 24 1.35 18.56 -10.61
C TYR A 24 2.63 18.69 -11.41
N LEU A 25 3.45 17.63 -11.49
CA LEU A 25 4.72 17.67 -12.21
C LEU A 25 4.53 17.95 -13.70
N ALA A 26 3.51 17.38 -14.32
CA ALA A 26 3.21 17.59 -15.73
C ALA A 26 2.95 19.09 -16.01
N ALA A 27 2.07 19.73 -15.24
CA ALA A 27 1.72 21.13 -15.44
C ALA A 27 2.78 22.11 -14.90
N PHE A 28 3.53 21.73 -13.86
CA PHE A 28 4.63 22.52 -13.32
C PHE A 28 5.73 22.77 -14.37
N ARG A 29 6.00 21.78 -15.23
CA ARG A 29 6.98 21.91 -16.32
C ARG A 29 6.59 22.92 -17.38
N GLU A 30 5.31 23.27 -17.50
CA GLU A 30 4.82 24.22 -18.50
C GLU A 30 4.72 25.66 -17.98
N GLY A 31 4.47 25.87 -16.68
CA GLY A 31 4.29 27.23 -16.16
C GLY A 31 4.54 27.42 -14.67
N GLY A 32 5.39 26.58 -14.08
CA GLY A 32 5.85 26.71 -12.71
C GLY A 32 4.77 26.39 -11.67
N PHE A 33 4.95 26.93 -10.46
CA PHE A 33 4.20 26.53 -9.27
C PHE A 33 2.67 26.60 -9.44
N TRP A 34 2.16 27.71 -9.97
CA TRP A 34 0.71 27.92 -10.13
C TRP A 34 0.07 26.97 -11.14
N MET A 35 0.76 26.71 -12.25
CA MET A 35 0.32 25.71 -13.23
C MET A 35 0.40 24.29 -12.65
N GLY A 36 1.43 24.00 -11.86
CA GLY A 36 1.52 22.74 -11.11
C GLY A 36 0.32 22.51 -10.19
N LEU A 37 -0.05 23.52 -9.38
CA LEU A 37 -1.26 23.44 -8.54
C LEU A 37 -2.53 23.20 -9.38
N GLY A 38 -2.64 23.87 -10.53
CA GLY A 38 -3.72 23.63 -11.50
C GLY A 38 -3.76 22.19 -12.00
N GLY A 39 -2.61 21.60 -12.39
CA GLY A 39 -2.50 20.22 -12.84
C GLY A 39 -2.87 19.20 -11.76
N GLY A 40 -2.42 19.44 -10.52
CA GLY A 40 -2.82 18.63 -9.36
C GLY A 40 -4.34 18.72 -9.08
N PHE A 41 -4.93 19.91 -9.18
CA PHE A 41 -6.37 20.12 -9.02
C PHE A 41 -7.18 19.41 -10.10
N VAL A 42 -6.76 19.49 -11.36
CA VAL A 42 -7.42 18.79 -12.48
C VAL A 42 -7.34 17.28 -12.29
N ALA A 43 -6.19 16.74 -11.85
CA ALA A 43 -6.04 15.32 -11.56
C ALA A 43 -7.01 14.84 -10.46
N LEU A 44 -7.15 15.62 -9.37
CA LEU A 44 -8.13 15.35 -8.32
C LEU A 44 -9.56 15.43 -8.84
N TRP A 45 -9.90 16.47 -9.58
CA TRP A 45 -11.23 16.66 -10.15
C TRP A 45 -11.61 15.49 -11.07
N ALA A 46 -10.73 15.13 -12.00
CA ALA A 46 -10.96 14.07 -12.96
C ALA A 46 -11.09 12.69 -12.31
N THR A 47 -10.45 12.47 -11.16
CA THR A 47 -10.51 11.18 -10.46
C THR A 47 -11.71 11.09 -9.51
N PHE A 48 -12.03 12.17 -8.77
CA PHE A 48 -13.06 12.12 -7.74
C PHE A 48 -14.45 12.50 -8.24
N ILE A 49 -14.60 13.57 -9.01
CA ILE A 49 -15.93 14.07 -9.38
C ILE A 49 -16.71 13.05 -10.20
N PRO A 50 -16.16 12.45 -11.28
CA PRO A 50 -16.88 11.43 -12.04
C PRO A 50 -17.24 10.22 -11.17
N CYS A 51 -16.29 9.72 -10.37
CA CYS A 51 -16.51 8.56 -9.51
C CYS A 51 -17.62 8.81 -8.48
N PHE A 52 -17.60 9.94 -7.77
CA PHE A 52 -18.65 10.29 -6.82
C PHE A 52 -20.00 10.52 -7.49
N LEU A 53 -20.01 11.15 -8.67
CA LEU A 53 -21.23 11.32 -9.45
C LEU A 53 -21.86 9.96 -9.77
N TRP A 54 -21.07 8.98 -10.21
CA TRP A 54 -21.57 7.63 -10.48
C TRP A 54 -21.99 6.88 -9.22
N ILE A 55 -21.29 7.05 -8.10
CA ILE A 55 -21.68 6.45 -6.81
C ILE A 55 -23.05 6.99 -6.38
N PHE A 56 -23.25 8.30 -6.41
CA PHE A 56 -24.52 8.90 -6.00
C PHE A 56 -25.65 8.63 -7.00
N ALA A 57 -25.37 8.69 -8.30
CA ALA A 57 -26.34 8.32 -9.33
C ALA A 57 -26.72 6.82 -9.26
N GLY A 58 -25.77 5.96 -8.91
CA GLY A 58 -25.95 4.52 -8.76
C GLY A 58 -26.58 4.09 -7.43
N ALA A 59 -26.51 4.93 -6.39
CA ALA A 59 -27.01 4.62 -5.05
C ALA A 59 -28.44 4.05 -5.01
N PRO A 60 -29.47 4.65 -5.65
CA PRO A 60 -30.83 4.11 -5.60
C PRO A 60 -30.94 2.74 -6.28
N TYR A 61 -30.16 2.50 -7.33
CA TYR A 61 -30.13 1.21 -8.00
C TYR A 61 -29.46 0.14 -7.13
N ILE A 62 -28.36 0.48 -6.46
CA ILE A 62 -27.67 -0.44 -5.55
C ILE A 62 -28.57 -0.83 -4.38
N GLU A 63 -29.35 0.10 -3.84
CA GLU A 63 -30.33 -0.18 -2.77
C GLU A 63 -31.41 -1.16 -3.24
N TRP A 64 -31.95 -0.96 -4.44
CA TRP A 64 -32.92 -1.89 -5.04
C TRP A 64 -32.33 -3.28 -5.31
N ILE A 65 -31.11 -3.36 -5.86
CA ILE A 65 -30.40 -4.62 -6.12
C ILE A 65 -30.10 -5.34 -4.79
N GLY A 66 -29.70 -4.60 -3.75
CA GLY A 66 -29.38 -5.13 -2.43
C GLY A 66 -30.56 -5.75 -1.69
N ALA A 67 -31.79 -5.29 -1.98
CA ALA A 67 -33.03 -5.88 -1.45
C ALA A 67 -33.36 -7.25 -2.06
N GLN A 68 -32.73 -7.63 -3.18
CA GLN A 68 -32.99 -8.91 -3.85
C GLN A 68 -32.15 -10.05 -3.24
N PRO A 69 -32.77 -11.13 -2.71
CA PRO A 69 -32.07 -12.20 -1.99
C PRO A 69 -30.97 -12.90 -2.80
N ARG A 70 -31.17 -13.05 -4.12
CA ARG A 70 -30.21 -13.70 -5.03
C ARG A 70 -28.97 -12.86 -5.30
N LEU A 71 -29.12 -11.53 -5.35
CA LEU A 71 -28.02 -10.60 -5.67
C LEU A 71 -27.15 -10.31 -4.44
N LYS A 72 -27.72 -10.39 -3.24
CA LYS A 72 -26.97 -10.29 -1.98
C LYS A 72 -25.83 -11.31 -1.89
N GLY A 73 -26.05 -12.54 -2.38
CA GLY A 73 -25.03 -13.58 -2.46
C GLY A 73 -23.85 -13.19 -3.37
N ALA A 74 -24.13 -12.55 -4.50
CA ALA A 74 -23.10 -12.09 -5.43
C ALA A 74 -22.22 -10.98 -4.81
N PHE A 75 -22.81 -10.01 -4.11
CA PHE A 75 -22.04 -8.98 -3.40
C PHE A 75 -21.16 -9.58 -2.30
N SER A 76 -21.66 -10.56 -1.55
CA SER A 76 -20.86 -11.29 -0.55
C SER A 76 -19.66 -11.99 -1.21
N ALA A 77 -19.87 -12.67 -2.34
CA ALA A 77 -18.80 -13.32 -3.09
C ALA A 77 -17.76 -12.33 -3.62
N ILE A 78 -18.18 -11.16 -4.11
CA ILE A 78 -17.27 -10.09 -4.54
C ILE A 78 -16.44 -9.60 -3.35
N THR A 79 -17.05 -9.31 -2.20
CA THR A 79 -16.32 -8.90 -0.99
C THR A 79 -15.33 -9.98 -0.54
N ALA A 80 -15.72 -11.25 -0.57
CA ALA A 80 -14.83 -12.36 -0.25
C ALA A 80 -13.65 -12.47 -1.22
N ALA A 81 -13.89 -12.28 -2.52
CA ALA A 81 -12.84 -12.26 -3.54
C ALA A 81 -11.86 -11.09 -3.32
N VAL A 82 -12.37 -9.89 -3.03
CA VAL A 82 -11.53 -8.71 -2.73
C VAL A 82 -10.68 -8.95 -1.48
N VAL A 83 -11.25 -9.47 -0.40
CA VAL A 83 -10.50 -9.84 0.82
C VAL A 83 -9.45 -10.90 0.51
N GLY A 84 -9.77 -11.89 -0.33
CA GLY A 84 -8.82 -12.91 -0.78
C GLY A 84 -7.65 -12.32 -1.57
N VAL A 85 -7.91 -11.36 -2.46
CA VAL A 85 -6.86 -10.65 -3.22
C VAL A 85 -5.98 -9.82 -2.28
N ILE A 86 -6.58 -9.08 -1.33
CA ILE A 86 -5.82 -8.30 -0.34
C ILE A 86 -4.94 -9.23 0.50
N LEU A 87 -5.47 -10.37 0.96
CA LEU A 87 -4.71 -11.37 1.72
C LEU A 87 -3.56 -11.93 0.88
N ASN A 88 -3.80 -12.26 -0.39
CA ASN A 88 -2.77 -12.78 -1.29
C ASN A 88 -1.62 -11.78 -1.49
N LEU A 89 -1.93 -10.51 -1.77
CA LEU A 89 -0.93 -9.45 -1.88
C LEU A 89 -0.19 -9.25 -0.56
N SER A 90 -0.90 -9.27 0.57
CA SER A 90 -0.31 -9.11 1.91
C SER A 90 0.70 -10.21 2.21
N ILE A 91 0.39 -11.47 1.89
CA ILE A 91 1.31 -12.60 2.03
C ILE A 91 2.51 -12.43 1.11
N TRP A 92 2.27 -12.04 -0.15
CA TRP A 92 3.34 -11.82 -1.12
C TRP A 92 4.33 -10.75 -0.64
N PHE A 93 3.83 -9.59 -0.18
CA PHE A 93 4.65 -8.53 0.39
C PHE A 93 5.37 -9.00 1.65
N ALA A 94 4.68 -9.65 2.58
CA ALA A 94 5.30 -10.16 3.81
C ALA A 94 6.50 -11.07 3.49
N LEU A 95 6.36 -12.01 2.55
CA LEU A 95 7.45 -12.88 2.15
C LEU A 95 8.65 -12.08 1.60
N HIS A 96 8.43 -11.14 0.69
CA HIS A 96 9.51 -10.35 0.09
C HIS A 96 10.09 -9.27 1.02
N VAL A 97 9.41 -8.97 2.13
CA VAL A 97 9.91 -8.06 3.18
C VAL A 97 10.74 -8.83 4.21
N PHE A 98 10.28 -10.00 4.65
CA PHE A 98 10.96 -10.79 5.69
C PHE A 98 12.11 -11.65 5.16
N PHE A 99 12.07 -12.05 3.90
CA PHE A 99 13.03 -12.95 3.28
C PHE A 99 13.69 -12.28 2.08
N SER A 100 15.02 -12.37 2.00
CA SER A 100 15.77 -11.83 0.86
C SER A 100 15.63 -12.70 -0.39
N ASP A 101 15.51 -14.02 -0.21
CA ASP A 101 15.38 -14.98 -1.30
C ASP A 101 14.02 -15.68 -1.25
N VAL A 102 13.17 -15.37 -2.22
CA VAL A 102 11.86 -16.00 -2.40
C VAL A 102 11.81 -16.68 -3.77
N ALA A 103 11.87 -18.01 -3.78
CA ALA A 103 11.83 -18.79 -5.02
C ALA A 103 10.38 -19.12 -5.41
N ARG A 104 10.08 -19.02 -6.71
CA ARG A 104 8.83 -19.55 -7.28
C ARG A 104 9.01 -21.04 -7.52
N VAL A 105 8.28 -21.87 -6.80
CA VAL A 105 8.29 -23.32 -7.00
C VAL A 105 6.95 -23.74 -7.62
N LEU A 106 7.03 -24.42 -8.76
CA LEU A 106 5.88 -24.99 -9.45
C LEU A 106 5.53 -26.32 -8.80
N TRP A 107 4.40 -26.36 -8.08
CA TRP A 107 3.81 -27.58 -7.56
C TRP A 107 2.64 -27.98 -8.47
N GLY A 108 2.96 -28.55 -9.62
CA GLY A 108 1.98 -28.90 -10.65
C GLY A 108 1.35 -27.63 -11.28
N PRO A 109 0.01 -27.47 -11.30
CA PRO A 109 -0.64 -26.26 -11.82
C PRO A 109 -0.56 -25.06 -10.86
N LEU A 110 -0.12 -25.26 -9.61
CA LEU A 110 -0.02 -24.22 -8.59
C LEU A 110 1.40 -23.65 -8.54
N THR A 111 1.52 -22.34 -8.68
CA THR A 111 2.77 -21.62 -8.41
C THR A 111 2.76 -21.19 -6.95
N VAL A 112 3.66 -21.77 -6.15
CA VAL A 112 3.78 -21.44 -4.72
C VAL A 112 5.09 -20.68 -4.50
N TRP A 113 5.01 -19.63 -3.68
CA TRP A 113 6.17 -18.87 -3.24
C TRP A 113 6.78 -19.58 -2.03
N MET A 114 7.97 -20.16 -2.20
CA MET A 114 8.70 -20.84 -1.14
C MET A 114 9.87 -19.94 -0.71
N PRO A 115 9.82 -19.32 0.47
CA PRO A 115 10.97 -18.58 0.99
C PRO A 115 12.08 -19.55 1.43
N ASP A 116 13.34 -19.18 1.24
CA ASP A 116 14.45 -19.90 1.87
C ASP A 116 14.50 -19.51 3.36
N PRO A 117 14.29 -20.45 4.31
CA PRO A 117 14.31 -20.14 5.74
C PRO A 117 15.64 -19.57 6.26
N THR A 118 16.74 -19.74 5.51
CA THR A 118 18.05 -19.17 5.86
C THR A 118 18.21 -17.71 5.46
N SER A 119 17.35 -17.20 4.56
CA SER A 119 17.38 -15.82 4.05
C SER A 119 16.59 -14.81 4.89
N LEU A 120 16.21 -15.21 6.12
CA LEU A 120 15.48 -14.37 7.07
C LEU A 120 16.32 -13.19 7.53
N ASP A 121 15.83 -11.98 7.31
CA ASP A 121 16.45 -10.78 7.85
C ASP A 121 15.96 -10.50 9.28
N LEU A 122 16.80 -10.84 10.26
CA LEU A 122 16.52 -10.57 11.67
C LEU A 122 16.32 -9.08 11.96
N ARG A 123 16.92 -8.17 11.17
CA ARG A 123 16.76 -6.72 11.34
C ARG A 123 15.34 -6.29 11.01
N VAL A 124 14.81 -6.76 9.88
CA VAL A 124 13.42 -6.49 9.46
C VAL A 124 12.43 -7.09 10.45
N LEU A 125 12.72 -8.29 10.97
CA LEU A 125 11.90 -8.92 12.00
C LEU A 125 11.88 -8.12 13.31
N ALA A 126 13.03 -7.62 13.77
CA ALA A 126 13.11 -6.78 14.97
C ALA A 126 12.39 -5.42 14.77
N LEU A 127 12.60 -4.76 13.63
CA LEU A 127 11.97 -3.47 13.33
C LEU A 127 10.45 -3.59 13.17
N SER A 128 9.96 -4.64 12.51
CA SER A 128 8.52 -4.89 12.35
C SER A 128 7.85 -5.23 13.69
N ALA A 129 8.50 -6.02 14.56
CA ALA A 129 8.02 -6.30 15.91
C ALA A 129 7.97 -5.02 16.78
N LEU A 130 8.99 -4.17 16.68
CA LEU A 130 9.03 -2.86 17.36
C LEU A 130 7.87 -1.96 16.88
N CYS A 131 7.67 -1.85 15.56
CA CYS A 131 6.57 -1.06 14.99
C CYS A 131 5.20 -1.61 15.43
N ALA A 132 5.00 -2.93 15.39
CA ALA A 132 3.77 -3.58 15.84
C ALA A 132 3.50 -3.30 17.33
N MET A 133 4.53 -3.34 18.18
CA MET A 133 4.40 -3.01 19.60
C MET A 133 4.03 -1.53 19.81
N LEU A 134 4.69 -0.61 19.10
CA LEU A 134 4.43 0.84 19.18
C LEU A 134 3.00 1.19 18.73
N LEU A 135 2.49 0.53 17.68
CA LEU A 135 1.14 0.76 17.16
C LEU A 135 0.05 0.09 18.01
N LEU A 136 0.22 -1.19 18.36
CA LEU A 136 -0.87 -1.97 18.96
C LEU A 136 -0.95 -1.80 20.48
N ARG A 137 0.19 -1.73 21.18
CA ARG A 137 0.20 -1.54 22.65
C ARG A 137 0.22 -0.07 23.02
N LEU A 138 1.09 0.72 22.40
CA LEU A 138 1.33 2.11 22.80
C LEU A 138 0.44 3.11 22.04
N ARG A 139 -0.29 2.65 21.01
CA ARG A 139 -1.24 3.46 20.20
C ARG A 139 -0.65 4.81 19.76
N LEU A 140 0.64 4.83 19.46
CA LEU A 140 1.32 6.05 19.04
C LEU A 140 0.84 6.45 17.64
N ALA A 141 0.79 7.76 17.39
CA ALA A 141 0.44 8.27 16.07
C ALA A 141 1.44 7.76 15.02
N LEU A 142 0.93 7.42 13.82
CA LEU A 142 1.71 6.81 12.74
C LEU A 142 2.99 7.61 12.42
N GLY A 143 2.91 8.95 12.45
CA GLY A 143 4.07 9.82 12.21
C GLY A 143 5.23 9.59 13.20
N TRP A 144 4.93 9.36 14.49
CA TRP A 144 5.97 9.06 15.48
C TRP A 144 6.57 7.68 15.29
N VAL A 145 5.75 6.70 14.90
CA VAL A 145 6.25 5.34 14.63
C VAL A 145 7.19 5.35 13.44
N LEU A 146 6.87 6.08 12.37
CA LEU A 146 7.74 6.24 11.20
C LEU A 146 9.05 6.96 11.53
N LEU A 147 9.00 8.01 12.36
CA LEU A 147 10.22 8.70 12.81
C LEU A 147 11.12 7.79 13.65
N ILE A 148 10.54 7.07 14.62
CA ILE A 148 11.29 6.16 15.50
C ILE A 148 11.90 5.01 14.68
N SER A 149 11.14 4.41 13.76
CA SER A 149 11.66 3.32 12.93
C SER A 149 12.75 3.79 11.97
N ALA A 150 12.61 4.97 11.36
CA ALA A 150 13.65 5.57 10.52
C ALA A 150 14.93 5.88 11.32
N CYS A 151 14.81 6.44 12.52
CA CYS A 151 15.95 6.68 13.41
C CYS A 151 16.63 5.37 13.84
N CYS A 152 15.86 4.34 14.22
CA CYS A 152 16.41 3.03 14.57
C CYS A 152 17.14 2.40 13.40
N ALA A 153 16.53 2.37 12.21
CA ALA A 153 17.15 1.82 11.00
C ALA A 153 18.45 2.57 10.64
N GLY A 154 18.44 3.91 10.65
CA GLY A 154 19.63 4.71 10.37
C GLY A 154 20.76 4.50 11.39
N LEU A 155 20.45 4.31 12.67
CA LEU A 155 21.44 3.95 13.70
C LEU A 155 22.04 2.55 13.45
N PHE A 156 21.24 1.58 13.02
CA PHE A 156 21.72 0.24 12.70
C PHE A 156 22.63 0.20 11.46
N ASP A 157 22.35 1.00 10.44
CA ASP A 157 23.21 1.11 9.26
C ASP A 157 24.54 1.81 9.58
N LEU A 158 24.53 2.86 10.41
CA LEU A 158 25.76 3.54 10.85
C LEU A 158 26.67 2.65 11.71
N VAL A 159 26.13 1.64 12.39
CA VAL A 159 26.90 0.69 13.21
C VAL A 159 27.47 -0.46 12.38
N THR A 160 26.91 -0.74 11.20
CA THR A 160 27.27 -1.93 10.39
C THR A 160 28.06 -1.63 9.12
N VAL A 161 28.16 -0.36 8.70
CA VAL A 161 29.04 0.06 7.60
C VAL A 161 30.44 0.40 8.15
N PRO A 162 31.51 -0.37 7.82
CA PRO A 162 32.86 0.08 8.08
C PRO A 162 33.15 1.29 7.17
N LEU A 163 33.73 2.34 7.76
CA LEU A 163 34.19 3.53 7.05
C LEU A 163 34.95 3.13 5.77
N PRO A 164 34.57 3.65 4.58
CA PRO A 164 35.40 3.47 3.40
C PRO A 164 36.74 4.15 3.65
N THR A 165 37.82 3.37 3.69
CA THR A 165 39.20 3.87 3.56
C THR A 165 39.47 4.32 2.13
#